data_AF-A0A7R9LI84-F1
#
_entry.id   AF-A0A7R9LI84-F1
#
_cell.length_a   1.000
_cell.length_b   1.000
_cell.length_c   1.000
_cell.angle_alpha   90.00
_cell.angle_beta   90.00
_cell.angle_gamma   90.00
#
_symmetry.space_group_name_H-M   'P 1'
#
loop_
_entity.id
_entity.type
_entity.pdbx_description
1 polymer ?
#
loop_
_entity_poly.entity_id
_entity_poly.type
_entity_poly.pdbx_seq_one_letter_code
_entity_poly.pdbx_strand_id
1 'polypeptide(L)'
;MLVGPDAAIVFDRKVRSTYMSNVYDFYKPDMSSEYPTVDGPLSNQCYLQALDKCFKLYFEKANKLTKGTSLDTFDAIVFHAPYCKLVQKSIARLQLLNYLQSSDNQNNDSFKALENYKNVKLEETYNDRELEKLLLTLSKRTFEQKTDPSLMLARTVGNMYTASLYASITSLLLSESADSLANKKLLLFSYGSGLAASMFSARVTSDQTVLSKLLKGIADIPNRLSRRSKVSAEVFEEALNLREKTHNVAPYKPIGSLDQLVAGTYFLTAVSEKYHRIYERISSDD
;
A
#
# COMPACT_ATOMS: atom_id res chain seq x y z
N MET A 1 3.30 7.29 -12.96
CA MET A 1 2.38 6.41 -13.71
C MET A 1 1.87 7.20 -14.89
N LEU A 2 1.92 6.64 -16.11
CA LEU A 2 1.27 7.23 -17.28
C LEU A 2 -0.15 6.67 -17.36
N VAL A 3 -1.14 7.53 -17.59
CA VAL A 3 -2.56 7.15 -17.68
C VAL A 3 -3.07 7.44 -19.09
N GLY A 4 -3.77 6.49 -19.69
CA GLY A 4 -4.31 6.60 -21.04
C GLY A 4 -5.31 5.49 -21.36
N PRO A 5 -5.94 5.53 -22.54
CA PRO A 5 -6.77 4.42 -23.04
C PRO A 5 -5.93 3.15 -23.26
N ASP A 6 -6.61 2.01 -23.40
CA ASP A 6 -6.00 0.71 -23.73
C ASP A 6 -4.83 0.32 -22.81
N ALA A 7 -5.00 0.60 -21.51
CA ALA A 7 -3.98 0.43 -20.50
C ALA A 7 -3.78 -1.04 -20.07
N ALA A 8 -2.56 -1.36 -19.63
CA ALA A 8 -2.23 -2.67 -19.03
C ALA A 8 -3.03 -2.97 -17.76
N ILE A 9 -3.41 -1.93 -17.01
CA ILE A 9 -4.23 -2.01 -15.80
C ILE A 9 -5.44 -1.10 -16.01
N VAL A 10 -6.61 -1.70 -16.12
CA VAL A 10 -7.86 -1.02 -16.43
C VAL A 10 -8.69 -0.91 -15.15
N PHE A 11 -8.95 0.31 -14.69
CA PHE A 11 -9.81 0.53 -13.52
C PHE A 11 -11.28 0.24 -13.84
N ASP A 12 -11.97 -0.41 -12.91
CA ASP A 12 -13.40 -0.69 -13.06
C ASP A 12 -14.22 0.61 -12.98
N ARG A 13 -14.79 0.99 -14.11
CA ARG A 13 -15.68 2.14 -14.22
C ARG A 13 -16.96 1.84 -13.44
N LYS A 14 -17.29 2.65 -12.43
CA LYS A 14 -18.51 2.62 -11.57
C LYS A 14 -18.40 1.94 -10.20
N VAL A 15 -17.28 1.29 -9.85
CA VAL A 15 -17.13 0.67 -8.51
C VAL A 15 -15.93 1.26 -7.77
N ARG A 16 -16.23 2.21 -6.88
CA ARG A 16 -15.30 2.76 -5.89
C ARG A 16 -16.08 3.11 -4.63
N SER A 17 -15.50 2.84 -3.47
CA SER A 17 -15.94 3.37 -2.19
C SER A 17 -14.88 4.30 -1.61
N THR A 18 -15.35 5.27 -0.84
CA THR A 18 -14.52 6.27 -0.19
C THR A 18 -15.10 6.51 1.19
N TYR A 19 -14.23 6.55 2.19
CA TYR A 19 -14.57 6.93 3.55
C TYR A 19 -13.59 8.02 4.00
N MET A 20 -14.14 9.08 4.57
CA MET A 20 -13.37 10.18 5.14
C MET A 20 -13.95 10.48 6.52
N SER A 21 -13.10 10.85 7.45
CA SER A 21 -13.49 11.24 8.80
C SER A 21 -12.48 12.23 9.34
N ASN A 22 -12.90 13.16 10.19
CA ASN A 22 -11.98 14.03 10.91
C ASN A 22 -11.40 13.27 12.11
N VAL A 23 -10.11 12.94 12.10
CA VAL A 23 -9.40 12.26 13.19
C VAL A 23 -7.97 12.77 13.32
N TYR A 24 -7.34 12.50 14.47
CA TYR A 24 -5.96 12.91 14.77
C TYR A 24 -5.04 11.71 15.01
N ASP A 25 -5.16 10.68 14.18
CA ASP A 25 -4.38 9.45 14.30
C ASP A 25 -2.91 9.64 13.88
N PHE A 26 -2.69 10.42 12.82
CA PHE A 26 -1.38 10.87 12.37
C PHE A 26 -1.55 12.18 11.58
N TYR A 27 -0.77 13.19 11.93
CA TYR A 27 -0.83 14.52 11.32
C TYR A 27 0.49 15.28 11.51
N LYS A 28 0.68 16.38 10.78
CA LYS A 28 1.91 17.22 10.83
C LYS A 28 1.55 18.65 11.21
N PRO A 29 1.31 18.94 12.49
CA PRO A 29 0.86 20.26 12.93
C PRO A 29 2.03 21.26 13.06
N ASP A 30 3.23 20.76 13.37
CA ASP A 30 4.43 21.57 13.51
C ASP A 30 5.08 21.81 12.15
N MET A 31 5.00 23.05 11.66
CA MET A 31 5.56 23.45 10.37
C MET A 31 7.09 23.59 10.40
N SER A 32 7.70 23.61 11.59
CA SER A 32 9.15 23.68 11.75
C SER A 32 9.83 22.31 11.71
N SER A 33 9.05 21.24 11.85
CA SER A 33 9.52 19.85 11.93
C SER A 33 8.99 19.02 10.78
N GLU A 34 9.80 18.09 10.30
CA GLU A 34 9.35 17.11 9.31
C GLU A 34 8.54 15.97 9.95
N TYR A 35 8.76 15.75 11.25
CA TYR A 35 8.23 14.60 11.95
C TYR A 35 6.74 14.78 12.26
N PRO A 36 5.94 13.71 12.09
CA PRO A 36 4.52 13.74 12.39
C PRO A 36 4.27 13.60 13.90
N THR A 37 3.16 14.14 14.35
CA THR A 37 2.49 13.66 15.56
C THR A 37 1.73 12.39 15.21
N VAL A 38 2.00 11.30 15.94
CA VAL A 38 1.40 10.00 15.67
C VAL A 38 0.88 9.35 16.96
N ASP A 39 -0.38 8.95 16.94
CA ASP A 39 -0.97 8.02 17.89
C ASP A 39 -1.04 6.64 17.22
N GLY A 40 -0.02 5.82 17.47
CA GLY A 40 0.16 4.51 16.81
C GLY A 40 -1.05 3.56 16.99
N PRO A 41 -1.52 3.34 18.23
CA PRO A 41 -2.76 2.58 18.48
C PRO A 41 -3.96 3.13 17.71
N LEU A 42 -4.20 4.44 17.78
CA LEU A 42 -5.32 5.07 17.07
C LEU A 42 -5.18 4.93 15.54
N SER A 43 -3.97 5.06 15.00
CA SER A 43 -3.72 4.94 13.55
C SER A 43 -4.02 3.54 13.02
N ASN A 44 -3.65 2.48 13.76
CA ASN A 44 -4.04 1.12 13.41
C ASN A 44 -5.56 0.93 13.46
N GLN A 45 -6.23 1.48 14.47
CA GLN A 45 -7.69 1.41 14.59
C GLN A 45 -8.38 2.16 13.44
N CYS A 46 -7.96 3.39 13.15
CA CYS A 46 -8.50 4.21 12.07
C CYS A 46 -8.30 3.55 10.70
N TYR A 47 -7.15 2.91 10.47
CA TYR A 47 -6.89 2.14 9.26
C TYR A 47 -7.91 0.99 9.10
N LEU A 48 -8.10 0.16 10.13
CA LEU A 48 -9.03 -0.97 10.08
C LEU A 48 -10.49 -0.52 9.99
N GLN A 49 -10.86 0.56 10.69
CA GLN A 49 -12.19 1.16 10.57
C GLN A 49 -12.46 1.66 9.15
N ALA A 50 -11.49 2.35 8.55
CA ALA A 50 -11.61 2.83 7.18
C ALA A 50 -11.71 1.67 6.19
N LEU A 51 -10.97 0.58 6.43
CA LEU A 51 -11.07 -0.66 5.66
C LEU A 51 -12.47 -1.27 5.75
N ASP A 52 -13.05 -1.38 6.94
CA ASP A 52 -14.40 -1.91 7.15
C ASP A 52 -15.46 -1.09 6.39
N LYS A 53 -15.42 0.25 6.55
CA LYS A 53 -16.39 1.15 5.89
C LYS A 53 -16.21 1.11 4.37
N CYS A 54 -14.98 1.14 3.86
CA CYS A 54 -14.73 1.06 2.42
C CYS A 54 -15.15 -0.30 1.86
N PHE A 55 -14.87 -1.40 2.54
CA PHE A 55 -15.30 -2.74 2.13
C PHE A 55 -16.81 -2.82 2.01
N LYS A 56 -17.55 -2.46 3.06
CA LYS A 56 -19.02 -2.49 3.06
C LYS A 56 -19.59 -1.71 1.88
N LEU A 57 -19.18 -0.45 1.74
CA LEU A 57 -19.65 0.42 0.65
C LEU A 57 -19.25 -0.08 -0.75
N TYR A 58 -18.07 -0.70 -0.88
CA TYR A 58 -17.59 -1.24 -2.15
C TYR A 58 -18.47 -2.42 -2.58
N PHE A 59 -18.67 -3.40 -1.70
CA PHE A 59 -19.44 -4.60 -2.00
C PHE A 59 -20.94 -4.33 -2.15
N GLU A 60 -21.49 -3.34 -1.45
CA GLU A 60 -22.87 -2.84 -1.70
C GLU A 60 -23.02 -2.28 -3.13
N LYS A 61 -22.04 -1.53 -3.63
CA LYS A 61 -22.06 -0.99 -5.01
C LYS A 61 -21.79 -2.09 -6.03
N ALA A 62 -20.81 -2.96 -5.77
CA ALA A 62 -20.43 -4.03 -6.67
C ALA A 62 -21.59 -5.01 -6.88
N ASN A 63 -22.30 -5.40 -5.81
CA ASN A 63 -23.45 -6.31 -5.89
C ASN A 63 -24.66 -5.74 -6.64
N LYS A 64 -24.79 -4.41 -6.73
CA LYS A 64 -25.79 -3.76 -7.59
C LYS A 64 -25.47 -3.89 -9.08
N LEU A 65 -24.19 -4.01 -9.44
CA LEU A 65 -23.75 -4.18 -10.82
C LEU A 65 -23.66 -5.66 -11.21
N THR A 66 -23.06 -6.47 -10.34
CA THR A 66 -22.84 -7.90 -10.54
C THR A 66 -23.21 -8.64 -9.26
N LYS A 67 -24.36 -9.31 -9.26
CA LYS A 67 -24.84 -10.09 -8.11
C LYS A 67 -23.83 -11.16 -7.70
N GLY A 68 -23.64 -11.35 -6.40
CA GLY A 68 -22.74 -12.36 -5.85
C GLY A 68 -21.26 -11.96 -5.85
N THR A 69 -20.96 -10.67 -6.00
CA THR A 69 -19.57 -10.19 -5.85
C THR A 69 -19.14 -10.33 -4.40
N SER A 70 -18.06 -11.08 -4.17
CA SER A 70 -17.49 -11.37 -2.85
C SER A 70 -15.96 -11.16 -2.88
N LEU A 71 -15.30 -11.27 -1.73
CA LEU A 71 -13.83 -11.20 -1.66
C LEU A 71 -13.16 -12.27 -2.54
N ASP A 72 -13.83 -13.41 -2.72
CA ASP A 72 -13.33 -14.52 -3.55
C ASP A 72 -13.33 -14.20 -5.04
N THR A 73 -14.07 -13.18 -5.47
CA THR A 73 -14.12 -12.72 -6.86
C THR A 73 -12.79 -12.09 -7.34
N PHE A 74 -11.92 -11.65 -6.41
CA PHE A 74 -10.66 -10.99 -6.73
C PHE A 74 -9.49 -11.97 -6.67
N ASP A 75 -8.58 -11.87 -7.63
CA ASP A 75 -7.39 -12.72 -7.76
C ASP A 75 -6.23 -12.20 -6.90
N ALA A 76 -6.17 -10.88 -6.70
CA ALA A 76 -5.23 -10.24 -5.80
C ALA A 76 -5.87 -9.09 -5.04
N ILE A 77 -5.39 -8.87 -3.81
CA ILE A 77 -5.85 -7.81 -2.91
C ILE A 77 -4.62 -7.06 -2.43
N VAL A 78 -4.54 -5.78 -2.80
CA VAL A 78 -3.35 -4.94 -2.66
C VAL A 78 -3.67 -3.72 -1.79
N PHE A 79 -2.78 -3.39 -0.86
CA PHE A 79 -2.99 -2.37 0.15
C PHE A 79 -1.92 -1.29 0.12
N HIS A 80 -2.26 -0.12 0.63
CA HIS A 80 -1.28 0.75 1.29
C HIS A 80 -0.59 -0.05 2.40
N ALA A 81 0.74 -0.15 2.32
CA ALA A 81 1.55 -0.96 3.23
C ALA A 81 2.47 -0.05 4.06
N PRO A 82 2.03 0.43 5.24
CA PRO A 82 2.93 1.14 6.15
C PRO A 82 3.95 0.18 6.76
N TYR A 83 3.53 -1.06 7.02
CA TYR A 83 4.38 -2.20 7.36
C TYR A 83 3.62 -3.50 7.07
N CYS A 84 4.35 -4.58 6.78
CA CYS A 84 3.75 -5.81 6.25
C CYS A 84 2.78 -6.51 7.23
N LYS A 85 3.02 -6.37 8.55
CA LYS A 85 2.13 -6.98 9.55
C LYS A 85 0.73 -6.38 9.54
N LEU A 86 0.58 -5.07 9.30
CA LEU A 86 -0.74 -4.45 9.17
C LEU A 86 -1.49 -4.99 7.94
N VAL A 87 -0.79 -5.20 6.84
CA VAL A 87 -1.40 -5.78 5.62
C VAL A 87 -1.90 -7.20 5.88
N GLN A 88 -1.13 -8.02 6.59
CA GLN A 88 -1.57 -9.35 7.00
C GLN A 88 -2.84 -9.30 7.85
N LYS A 89 -2.90 -8.39 8.84
CA LYS A 89 -4.11 -8.14 9.64
C LYS A 89 -5.28 -7.62 8.80
N SER A 90 -5.01 -6.84 7.76
CA SER A 90 -6.03 -6.29 6.86
C SER A 90 -6.75 -7.37 6.08
N ILE A 91 -6.01 -8.35 5.54
CA ILE A 91 -6.63 -9.52 4.88
C ILE A 91 -7.44 -10.36 5.86
N ALA A 92 -6.90 -10.58 7.05
CA ALA A 92 -7.62 -11.26 8.13
C ALA A 92 -8.94 -10.55 8.45
N ARG A 93 -8.93 -9.21 8.51
CA ARG A 93 -10.12 -8.38 8.72
C ARG A 93 -11.12 -8.50 7.56
N LEU A 94 -10.66 -8.45 6.30
CA LEU A 94 -11.55 -8.59 5.15
C LEU A 94 -12.25 -9.95 5.10
N GLN A 95 -11.60 -11.02 5.54
CA GLN A 95 -12.24 -12.33 5.63
C GLN A 95 -13.37 -12.37 6.67
N LEU A 96 -13.18 -11.72 7.83
CA LEU A 96 -14.26 -11.54 8.80
C LEU A 96 -15.45 -10.82 8.16
N LEU A 97 -15.21 -9.72 7.45
CA LEU A 97 -16.28 -8.97 6.80
C LEU A 97 -16.99 -9.78 5.71
N ASN A 98 -16.24 -10.55 4.92
CA ASN A 98 -16.78 -11.44 3.90
C ASN A 98 -17.65 -12.54 4.51
N TYR A 99 -17.24 -13.10 5.65
CA TYR A 99 -18.04 -14.04 6.45
C TYR A 99 -19.36 -13.40 6.89
N LEU A 100 -19.30 -12.23 7.54
CA LEU A 100 -20.47 -11.55 8.09
C LEU A 100 -21.48 -11.11 7.02
N GLN A 101 -21.04 -10.92 5.76
CA GLN A 101 -21.92 -10.59 4.63
C GLN A 101 -22.54 -11.81 3.94
N SER A 102 -21.95 -13.00 4.10
CA SER A 102 -22.36 -14.19 3.34
C SER A 102 -23.43 -14.99 4.09
N SER A 103 -24.64 -15.07 3.54
CA SER A 103 -25.73 -15.91 4.09
C SER A 103 -25.50 -17.41 3.91
N ASP A 104 -24.68 -17.83 2.94
CA ASP A 104 -24.46 -19.23 2.56
C ASP A 104 -23.30 -19.94 3.30
N ASN A 105 -22.56 -19.24 4.16
CA ASN A 105 -21.32 -19.74 4.75
C ASN A 105 -21.49 -20.58 6.04
N GLN A 106 -22.70 -21.03 6.36
CA GLN A 106 -22.98 -21.79 7.60
C GLN A 106 -22.30 -23.17 7.67
N ASN A 107 -21.91 -23.75 6.54
CA ASN A 107 -21.40 -25.12 6.47
C ASN A 107 -19.87 -25.27 6.38
N ASN A 108 -19.10 -24.19 6.34
CA ASN A 108 -17.63 -24.26 6.33
C ASN A 108 -17.09 -24.17 7.77
N ASP A 109 -16.31 -25.16 8.19
CA ASP A 109 -15.78 -25.26 9.55
C ASP A 109 -14.90 -24.05 9.95
N SER A 110 -14.26 -23.40 8.99
CA SER A 110 -13.52 -22.14 9.22
C SER A 110 -14.42 -20.99 9.66
N PHE A 111 -15.68 -20.99 9.20
CA PHE A 111 -16.66 -19.96 9.51
C PHE A 111 -17.47 -20.25 10.78
N LYS A 112 -17.64 -21.52 11.16
CA LYS A 112 -18.20 -21.91 12.48
C LYS A 112 -17.38 -21.33 13.63
N ALA A 113 -16.06 -21.28 13.50
CA ALA A 113 -15.18 -20.68 14.52
C ALA A 113 -15.43 -19.17 14.74
N LEU A 114 -16.09 -18.49 13.79
CA LEU A 114 -16.42 -17.06 13.85
C LEU A 114 -17.87 -16.79 14.28
N GLU A 115 -18.65 -17.82 14.60
CA GLU A 115 -20.07 -17.69 14.95
C GLU A 115 -20.29 -16.76 16.15
N ASN A 116 -19.41 -16.84 17.16
CA ASN A 116 -19.44 -15.97 18.34
C ASN A 116 -19.27 -14.47 18.02
N TYR A 117 -18.75 -14.14 16.84
CA TYR A 117 -18.53 -12.76 16.40
C TYR A 117 -19.64 -12.20 15.51
N LYS A 118 -20.68 -13.00 15.19
CA LYS A 118 -21.77 -12.61 14.30
C LYS A 118 -22.57 -11.39 14.79
N ASN A 119 -22.76 -11.28 16.11
CA ASN A 119 -23.54 -10.22 16.73
C ASN A 119 -22.68 -9.17 17.46
N VAL A 120 -21.35 -9.29 17.40
CA VAL A 120 -20.43 -8.33 18.01
C VAL A 120 -20.28 -7.13 17.10
N LYS A 121 -20.28 -5.91 17.67
CA LYS A 121 -20.04 -4.70 16.87
C LYS A 121 -18.60 -4.72 16.38
N LEU A 122 -18.39 -4.44 15.09
CA LEU A 122 -17.06 -4.40 14.49
C LEU A 122 -16.12 -3.46 15.24
N GLU A 123 -16.65 -2.36 15.77
CA GLU A 123 -15.90 -1.37 16.54
C GLU A 123 -15.32 -1.90 17.86
N GLU A 124 -15.91 -2.94 18.44
CA GLU A 124 -15.46 -3.57 19.69
C GLU A 124 -14.34 -4.59 19.46
N THR A 125 -14.06 -4.93 18.20
CA THR A 125 -13.16 -6.04 17.84
C THR A 125 -11.76 -5.62 17.38
N TYR A 126 -11.48 -4.31 17.23
CA TYR A 126 -10.17 -3.85 16.71
C TYR A 126 -9.00 -4.22 17.63
N ASN A 127 -9.25 -4.38 18.93
CA ASN A 127 -8.25 -4.71 19.93
C ASN A 127 -8.40 -6.14 20.49
N ASP A 128 -9.29 -6.96 19.91
CA ASP A 128 -9.47 -8.36 20.31
C ASP A 128 -8.30 -9.22 19.79
N ARG A 129 -7.39 -9.57 20.70
CA ARG A 129 -6.20 -10.38 20.39
C ARG A 129 -6.51 -11.82 20.06
N GLU A 130 -7.59 -12.39 20.62
CA GLU A 130 -7.96 -13.78 20.36
C GLU A 130 -8.61 -13.89 18.98
N LEU A 131 -9.49 -12.94 18.64
CA LEU A 131 -10.01 -12.80 17.28
C LEU A 131 -8.88 -12.58 16.28
N GLU A 132 -7.91 -11.71 16.58
CA GLU A 132 -6.78 -11.46 15.68
C GLU A 132 -6.01 -12.76 15.38
N LYS A 133 -5.64 -13.54 16.40
CA LYS A 133 -4.92 -14.81 16.21
C LYS A 133 -5.73 -15.80 15.38
N LEU A 134 -7.03 -15.92 15.66
CA LEU A 134 -7.94 -16.77 14.92
C LEU A 134 -8.00 -16.36 13.44
N LEU A 135 -8.26 -15.09 13.16
CA LEU A 135 -8.36 -14.58 11.79
C LEU A 135 -7.03 -14.70 11.03
N LEU A 136 -5.90 -14.49 11.68
CA LEU A 136 -4.58 -14.71 11.05
C LEU A 136 -4.38 -16.17 10.64
N THR A 137 -4.89 -17.11 11.44
CA THR A 137 -4.82 -18.54 11.13
C THR A 137 -5.74 -18.89 9.96
N LEU A 138 -6.99 -18.45 10.00
CA LEU A 138 -7.99 -18.71 8.95
C LEU A 138 -7.62 -18.03 7.61
N SER A 139 -6.99 -16.87 7.67
CA SER A 139 -6.63 -16.07 6.49
C SER A 139 -5.29 -16.41 5.87
N LYS A 140 -4.48 -17.27 6.50
CA LYS A 140 -3.10 -17.56 6.08
C LYS A 140 -2.99 -17.89 4.59
N ARG A 141 -3.78 -18.86 4.10
CA ARG A 141 -3.76 -19.27 2.69
C ARG A 141 -4.18 -18.14 1.75
N THR A 142 -5.20 -17.39 2.11
CA THR A 142 -5.67 -16.25 1.29
C THR A 142 -4.63 -15.15 1.24
N PHE A 143 -3.97 -14.84 2.37
CA PHE A 143 -2.88 -13.89 2.42
C PHE A 143 -1.71 -14.33 1.53
N GLU A 144 -1.24 -15.57 1.65
CA GLU A 144 -0.14 -16.12 0.86
C GLU A 144 -0.42 -16.07 -0.64
N GLN A 145 -1.66 -16.34 -1.06
CA GLN A 145 -2.02 -16.41 -2.48
C GLN A 145 -2.40 -15.05 -3.09
N LYS A 146 -3.16 -14.22 -2.36
CA LYS A 146 -3.77 -13.00 -2.93
C LYS A 146 -3.04 -11.71 -2.57
N THR A 147 -2.13 -11.72 -1.59
CA THR A 147 -1.58 -10.47 -1.04
C THR A 147 -0.07 -10.50 -0.83
N ASP A 148 0.51 -11.61 -0.36
CA ASP A 148 1.97 -11.74 -0.18
C ASP A 148 2.80 -11.35 -1.41
N PRO A 149 2.40 -11.73 -2.64
CA PRO A 149 3.14 -11.35 -3.85
C PRO A 149 3.25 -9.83 -4.06
N SER A 150 2.33 -9.06 -3.47
CA SER A 150 2.34 -7.59 -3.51
C SER A 150 3.27 -6.93 -2.48
N LEU A 151 3.99 -7.68 -1.63
CA LEU A 151 4.71 -7.10 -0.48
C LEU A 151 6.23 -7.00 -0.64
N MET A 152 6.80 -7.42 -1.76
CA MET A 152 8.26 -7.40 -1.96
C MET A 152 8.87 -6.02 -1.70
N LEU A 153 8.37 -4.97 -2.37
CA LEU A 153 8.92 -3.62 -2.20
C LEU A 153 8.66 -3.04 -0.80
N ALA A 154 7.51 -3.35 -0.19
CA ALA A 154 7.22 -2.92 1.18
C ALA A 154 8.19 -3.54 2.21
N ARG A 155 8.58 -4.82 2.03
CA ARG A 155 9.59 -5.50 2.87
C ARG A 155 10.98 -4.93 2.65
N THR A 156 11.32 -4.60 1.41
CA THR A 156 12.69 -4.28 1.01
C THR A 156 13.02 -2.79 1.10
N VAL A 157 12.01 -1.90 1.03
CA VAL A 157 12.17 -0.43 1.04
C VAL A 157 11.50 0.24 2.24
N GLY A 158 10.41 -0.34 2.78
CA GLY A 158 9.64 0.25 3.88
C GLY A 158 8.49 1.15 3.41
N ASN A 159 7.97 1.99 4.32
CA ASN A 159 6.79 2.82 4.05
C ASN A 159 7.13 3.95 3.07
N MET A 160 6.49 3.91 1.89
CA MET A 160 6.62 4.94 0.85
C MET A 160 5.41 5.89 0.79
N TYR A 161 4.64 6.00 1.88
CA TYR A 161 3.47 6.87 2.00
C TYR A 161 2.52 6.73 0.80
N THR A 162 2.29 7.81 0.04
CA THR A 162 1.40 7.86 -1.11
C THR A 162 1.79 6.88 -2.22
N ALA A 163 3.09 6.58 -2.37
CA ALA A 163 3.58 5.61 -3.35
C ALA A 163 3.43 4.15 -2.89
N SER A 164 3.16 3.90 -1.61
CA SER A 164 3.19 2.53 -1.03
C SER A 164 2.20 1.57 -1.71
N LEU A 165 0.95 1.97 -1.95
CA LEU A 165 -0.02 1.13 -2.68
C LEU A 165 0.48 0.77 -4.10
N TYR A 166 1.06 1.74 -4.79
CA TYR A 166 1.53 1.54 -6.17
C TYR A 166 2.84 0.74 -6.23
N ALA A 167 3.69 0.83 -5.21
CA ALA A 167 4.81 -0.07 -5.01
C ALA A 167 4.32 -1.51 -4.75
N SER A 168 3.21 -1.69 -4.02
CA SER A 168 2.61 -3.00 -3.82
C SER A 168 2.04 -3.59 -5.14
N ILE A 169 1.38 -2.76 -5.97
CA ILE A 169 0.95 -3.16 -7.33
C ILE A 169 2.17 -3.57 -8.17
N THR A 170 3.25 -2.79 -8.12
CA THR A 170 4.49 -3.10 -8.84
C THR A 170 5.10 -4.43 -8.38
N SER A 171 5.07 -4.72 -7.09
CA SER A 171 5.54 -5.99 -6.54
C SER A 171 4.73 -7.18 -7.07
N LEU A 172 3.39 -7.05 -7.11
CA LEU A 172 2.51 -8.06 -7.69
C LEU A 172 2.85 -8.33 -9.16
N LEU A 173 3.04 -7.28 -9.96
CA LEU A 173 3.41 -7.42 -11.38
C LEU A 173 4.78 -8.10 -11.58
N LEU A 174 5.72 -7.93 -10.65
CA LEU A 174 7.04 -8.58 -10.70
C LEU A 174 7.02 -10.03 -10.20
N SER A 175 5.99 -10.42 -9.43
CA SER A 175 5.93 -11.73 -8.80
C SER A 175 5.43 -12.85 -9.71
N GLU A 176 4.88 -12.52 -10.87
CA GLU A 176 4.17 -13.47 -11.74
C GLU A 176 4.48 -13.22 -13.22
N SER A 177 4.28 -14.25 -14.06
CA SER A 177 4.40 -14.11 -15.51
C SER A 177 3.24 -13.32 -16.12
N ALA A 178 3.43 -12.78 -17.32
CA ALA A 178 2.38 -12.08 -18.07
C ALA A 178 1.13 -12.97 -18.27
N ASP A 179 1.32 -14.26 -18.52
CA ASP A 179 0.22 -15.22 -18.67
C ASP A 179 -0.58 -15.42 -17.37
N SER A 180 0.11 -15.48 -16.23
CA SER A 180 -0.56 -15.63 -14.94
C SER A 180 -1.31 -14.36 -14.54
N LEU A 181 -0.75 -13.19 -14.87
CA LEU A 181 -1.34 -11.88 -14.59
C LEU A 181 -2.54 -11.57 -15.49
N ALA A 182 -2.63 -12.13 -16.69
CA ALA A 182 -3.68 -11.82 -17.65
C ALA A 182 -5.08 -12.01 -17.06
N ASN A 183 -5.96 -11.01 -17.26
CA ASN A 183 -7.33 -10.95 -16.74
C ASN A 183 -7.50 -10.89 -15.21
N LYS A 184 -6.43 -10.90 -14.41
CA LYS A 184 -6.52 -10.84 -12.95
C LYS A 184 -7.30 -9.62 -12.50
N LYS A 185 -8.25 -9.83 -11.58
CA LYS A 185 -9.00 -8.79 -10.89
C LYS A 185 -8.30 -8.42 -9.60
N LEU A 186 -8.01 -7.14 -9.45
CA LEU A 186 -7.31 -6.56 -8.33
C LEU A 186 -8.30 -5.79 -7.45
N LEU A 187 -8.34 -6.08 -6.16
CA LEU A 187 -8.97 -5.21 -5.17
C LEU A 187 -7.89 -4.34 -4.53
N LEU A 188 -8.08 -3.02 -4.52
CA LEU A 188 -7.09 -2.04 -4.12
C LEU A 188 -7.62 -1.23 -2.95
N PHE A 189 -6.83 -1.09 -1.88
CA PHE A 189 -7.16 -0.26 -0.73
C PHE A 189 -6.09 0.80 -0.49
N SER A 190 -6.48 2.07 -0.61
CA SER A 190 -5.65 3.22 -0.30
C SER A 190 -6.09 3.87 1.00
N TYR A 191 -5.13 4.25 1.85
CA TYR A 191 -5.36 4.90 3.13
C TYR A 191 -4.40 6.07 3.31
N GLY A 192 -4.89 7.16 3.89
CA GLY A 192 -4.11 8.24 4.46
C GLY A 192 -4.75 8.73 5.75
N SER A 193 -3.94 8.92 6.78
CA SER A 193 -4.37 9.41 8.09
C SER A 193 -4.96 10.82 8.06
N GLY A 194 -5.77 11.14 9.07
CA GLY A 194 -6.50 12.40 9.16
C GLY A 194 -8.04 12.35 8.99
N LEU A 195 -8.71 11.40 8.35
CA LEU A 195 -8.30 10.34 7.43
C LEU A 195 -9.12 10.42 6.13
N ALA A 196 -8.53 9.90 5.06
CA ALA A 196 -9.21 9.62 3.81
C ALA A 196 -8.77 8.25 3.28
N ALA A 197 -9.74 7.41 2.92
CA ALA A 197 -9.49 6.08 2.39
C ALA A 197 -10.39 5.78 1.20
N SER A 198 -9.94 4.88 0.32
CA SER A 198 -10.76 4.39 -0.78
C SER A 198 -10.45 2.95 -1.11
N MET A 199 -11.50 2.18 -1.38
CA MET A 199 -11.41 0.85 -1.99
C MET A 199 -11.95 0.92 -3.42
N PHE A 200 -11.18 0.37 -4.34
CA PHE A 200 -11.48 0.37 -5.78
C PHE A 200 -10.87 -0.88 -6.41
N SER A 201 -11.21 -1.14 -7.66
CA SER A 201 -10.70 -2.32 -8.35
C SER A 201 -10.14 -1.98 -9.72
N ALA A 202 -9.28 -2.88 -10.18
CA ALA A 202 -8.73 -2.85 -11.51
C ALA A 202 -8.65 -4.27 -12.08
N ARG A 203 -8.47 -4.35 -13.39
CA ARG A 203 -8.21 -5.59 -14.10
C ARG A 203 -6.91 -5.47 -14.88
N VAL A 204 -6.08 -6.50 -14.82
CA VAL A 204 -4.93 -6.62 -15.71
C VAL A 204 -5.41 -7.06 -17.09
N THR A 205 -4.96 -6.38 -18.14
CA THR A 205 -5.34 -6.70 -19.53
C THR A 205 -4.93 -8.12 -19.92
N SER A 206 -5.68 -8.73 -20.84
CA SER A 206 -5.26 -9.94 -21.54
C SER A 206 -4.42 -9.66 -22.78
N ASP A 207 -4.28 -8.39 -23.18
CA ASP A 207 -3.39 -7.98 -24.27
C ASP A 207 -1.92 -8.17 -23.84
N GLN A 208 -1.33 -9.26 -24.32
CA GLN A 208 0.05 -9.62 -24.02
C GLN A 208 1.06 -8.60 -24.53
N THR A 209 0.75 -7.84 -25.59
CA THR A 209 1.66 -6.81 -26.12
C THR A 209 1.77 -5.65 -25.13
N VAL A 210 0.63 -5.15 -24.67
CA VAL A 210 0.54 -4.04 -23.73
C VAL A 210 1.09 -4.45 -22.36
N LEU A 211 0.71 -5.64 -21.87
CA LEU A 211 1.19 -6.17 -20.59
C LEU A 211 2.71 -6.41 -20.60
N SER A 212 3.24 -7.07 -21.62
CA SER A 212 4.70 -7.34 -21.72
C SER A 212 5.51 -6.05 -21.79
N LYS A 213 4.99 -5.00 -22.45
CA LYS A 213 5.64 -3.68 -22.48
C LYS A 213 5.74 -3.06 -21.08
N LEU A 214 4.66 -3.13 -20.28
CA LEU A 214 4.67 -2.67 -18.90
C LEU A 214 5.70 -3.47 -18.07
N LEU A 215 5.66 -4.80 -18.15
CA LEU A 215 6.54 -5.69 -17.39
C LEU A 215 8.02 -5.44 -17.73
N LYS A 216 8.34 -5.29 -19.03
CA LYS A 216 9.68 -4.92 -19.47
C LYS A 216 10.14 -3.58 -18.88
N GLY A 217 9.24 -2.61 -18.75
CA GLY A 217 9.54 -1.30 -18.17
C GLY A 217 9.85 -1.30 -16.67
N ILE A 218 9.50 -2.37 -15.95
CA ILE A 218 9.75 -2.52 -14.50
C ILE A 218 10.72 -3.67 -14.18
N ALA A 219 11.15 -4.44 -15.17
CA ALA A 219 11.95 -5.66 -14.98
C ALA A 219 13.31 -5.42 -14.32
N ASP A 220 13.84 -4.20 -14.36
CA ASP A 220 15.13 -3.84 -13.77
C ASP A 220 15.04 -3.55 -12.26
N ILE A 221 13.84 -3.48 -11.67
CA ILE A 221 13.63 -3.14 -10.26
C ILE A 221 14.39 -4.08 -9.31
N PRO A 222 14.34 -5.42 -9.45
CA PRO A 222 15.15 -6.31 -8.60
C PRO A 222 16.66 -5.99 -8.67
N ASN A 223 17.17 -5.69 -9.86
CA ASN A 223 18.57 -5.30 -10.06
C ASN A 223 18.88 -3.90 -9.50
N ARG A 224 17.91 -2.99 -9.47
CA ARG A 224 18.05 -1.69 -8.79
C ARG A 224 18.11 -1.87 -7.27
N LEU A 225 17.32 -2.79 -6.71
CA LEU A 225 17.32 -3.07 -5.28
C LEU A 225 18.62 -3.75 -4.82
N SER A 226 19.20 -4.64 -5.62
CA SER A 226 20.46 -5.34 -5.31
C SER A 226 21.69 -4.43 -5.40
N ARG A 227 21.63 -3.37 -6.21
CA ARG A 227 22.69 -2.34 -6.32
C ARG A 227 22.70 -1.32 -5.17
N ARG A 228 21.75 -1.39 -4.24
CA ARG A 228 21.75 -0.49 -3.07
C ARG A 228 22.90 -0.83 -2.15
N SER A 229 23.49 0.21 -1.56
CA SER A 229 24.52 0.07 -0.54
C SER A 229 23.89 -0.07 0.83
N LYS A 230 24.28 -1.13 1.56
CA LYS A 230 23.93 -1.26 2.98
C LYS A 230 24.84 -0.32 3.78
N VAL A 231 24.24 0.51 4.62
CA VAL A 231 24.95 1.34 5.61
C VAL A 231 24.73 0.80 7.02
N SER A 232 25.60 1.18 7.96
CA SER A 232 25.41 0.85 9.37
C SER A 232 24.28 1.70 9.98
N ALA A 233 23.81 1.32 11.17
CA ALA A 233 22.78 2.08 11.88
C ALA A 233 23.28 3.49 12.24
N GLU A 234 24.55 3.59 12.63
CA GLU A 234 25.20 4.85 13.01
C GLU A 234 25.24 5.84 11.84
N VAL A 235 25.66 5.38 10.65
CA VAL A 235 25.66 6.22 9.43
C VAL A 235 24.24 6.66 9.06
N PHE A 236 23.25 5.78 9.25
CA PHE A 236 21.84 6.13 9.02
C PHE A 236 21.34 7.19 10.01
N GLU A 237 21.66 7.06 11.30
CA GLU A 237 21.30 8.04 12.33
C GLU A 237 21.99 9.39 12.10
N GLU A 238 23.26 9.39 11.69
CA GLU A 238 23.97 10.61 11.28
C GLU A 238 23.26 11.32 10.12
N ALA A 239 22.80 10.57 9.12
CA ALA A 239 22.05 11.10 7.99
C ALA A 239 20.67 11.66 8.42
N LEU A 240 19.97 11.01 9.36
CA LEU A 240 18.73 11.52 9.94
C LEU A 240 18.95 12.81 10.72
N ASN A 241 19.98 12.85 11.57
CA ASN A 241 20.36 14.04 12.34
C ASN A 241 20.73 15.21 11.43
N LEU A 242 21.46 14.96 10.33
CA LEU A 242 21.76 15.99 9.34
C LEU A 242 20.48 16.50 8.66
N ARG A 243 19.58 15.59 8.27
CA ARG A 243 18.29 15.94 7.65
C ARG A 243 17.45 16.85 8.56
N GLU A 244 17.37 16.53 9.85
CA GLU A 244 16.66 17.33 10.84
C GLU A 244 17.28 18.73 10.99
N LYS A 245 18.60 18.79 11.19
CA LYS A 245 19.33 20.07 11.33
C LYS A 245 19.21 20.99 10.11
N THR A 246 18.98 20.41 8.93
CA THR A 246 18.98 21.15 7.65
C THR A 246 17.59 21.40 7.08
N HIS A 247 16.52 20.93 7.73
CA HIS A 247 15.15 20.93 7.20
C HIS A 247 14.68 22.33 6.73
N ASN A 248 14.99 23.37 7.49
CA ASN A 248 14.55 24.76 7.25
C ASN A 248 15.71 25.75 7.06
N VAL A 249 16.92 25.25 6.74
CA VAL A 249 18.12 26.08 6.60
C VAL A 249 18.23 26.67 5.19
N ALA A 250 18.44 27.99 5.12
CA ALA A 250 18.81 28.72 3.92
C ALA A 250 19.78 29.87 4.28
N PRO A 251 20.85 30.12 3.50
CA PRO A 251 21.31 29.31 2.38
C PRO A 251 21.94 27.98 2.83
N TYR A 252 21.91 26.96 1.97
CA TYR A 252 22.49 25.64 2.29
C TYR A 252 23.04 24.95 1.03
N LYS A 253 24.16 24.24 1.17
CA LYS A 253 24.69 23.31 0.15
C LYS A 253 24.75 21.91 0.76
N PRO A 254 24.04 20.92 0.18
CA PRO A 254 24.12 19.54 0.64
C PRO A 254 25.55 19.01 0.63
N ILE A 255 25.90 18.23 1.66
CA ILE A 255 27.26 17.72 1.89
C ILE A 255 27.39 16.20 1.64
N GLY A 256 26.31 15.54 1.22
CA GLY A 256 26.32 14.11 0.95
C GLY A 256 27.14 13.76 -0.30
N SER A 257 27.84 12.62 -0.26
CA SER A 257 28.57 12.12 -1.44
C SER A 257 27.60 11.79 -2.59
N LEU A 258 28.03 12.11 -3.81
CA LEU A 258 27.32 11.76 -5.04
C LEU A 258 27.67 10.37 -5.56
N ASP A 259 28.71 9.73 -5.02
CA ASP A 259 29.27 8.45 -5.53
C ASP A 259 28.26 7.30 -5.49
N GLN A 260 27.26 7.39 -4.60
CA GLN A 260 26.21 6.39 -4.45
C GLN A 260 25.00 6.65 -5.36
N LEU A 261 24.92 7.82 -6.01
CA LEU A 261 23.83 8.16 -6.91
C LEU A 261 24.10 7.55 -8.29
N VAL A 262 23.13 6.81 -8.81
CA VAL A 262 23.23 6.22 -10.15
C VAL A 262 23.06 7.30 -11.22
N ALA A 263 23.67 7.06 -12.39
CA ALA A 263 23.51 7.90 -13.57
C ALA A 263 22.05 8.28 -13.84
N GLY A 264 21.83 9.55 -14.16
CA GLY A 264 20.51 10.11 -14.42
C GLY A 264 19.68 10.47 -13.18
N THR A 265 20.19 10.27 -11.96
CA THR A 265 19.54 10.70 -10.72
C THR A 265 19.59 12.22 -10.59
N TYR A 266 18.45 12.86 -10.32
CA TYR A 266 18.40 14.28 -9.96
C TYR A 266 18.75 14.45 -8.47
N PHE A 267 19.52 15.47 -8.14
CA PHE A 267 19.93 15.78 -6.77
C PHE A 267 19.92 17.29 -6.50
N LEU A 268 19.75 17.66 -5.24
CA LEU A 268 19.75 19.06 -4.79
C LEU A 268 21.21 19.54 -4.67
N THR A 269 21.56 20.66 -5.32
CA THR A 269 22.91 21.24 -5.27
C THR A 269 23.00 22.41 -4.31
N ALA A 270 21.92 23.20 -4.20
CA ALA A 270 21.87 24.34 -3.30
C ALA A 270 20.44 24.75 -2.94
N VAL A 271 20.31 25.38 -1.78
CA VAL A 271 19.19 26.21 -1.36
C VAL A 271 19.71 27.63 -1.23
N SER A 272 19.16 28.56 -2.02
CA SER A 272 19.54 29.99 -1.96
C SER A 272 18.99 30.68 -0.70
N GLU A 273 19.44 31.90 -0.42
CA GLU A 273 18.92 32.75 0.67
C GLU A 273 17.41 33.00 0.58
N LYS A 274 16.83 32.96 -0.63
CA LYS A 274 15.39 33.10 -0.88
C LYS A 274 14.66 31.75 -0.93
N TYR A 275 15.27 30.69 -0.39
CA TYR A 275 14.73 29.33 -0.37
C TYR A 275 14.50 28.68 -1.75
N HIS A 276 14.98 29.28 -2.85
CA HIS A 276 14.98 28.61 -4.15
C HIS A 276 15.90 27.39 -4.12
N ARG A 277 15.40 26.25 -4.63
CA ARG A 277 16.13 24.99 -4.72
C ARG A 277 16.69 24.81 -6.13
N ILE A 278 17.98 24.51 -6.21
CA ILE A 278 18.70 24.29 -7.47
C ILE A 278 19.04 22.80 -7.55
N TYR A 279 18.79 22.21 -8.72
CA TYR A 279 18.97 20.78 -8.95
C TYR A 279 19.86 20.54 -10.15
N GLU A 280 20.67 19.49 -10.07
CA GLU A 280 21.43 18.94 -11.18
C GLU A 280 21.10 17.46 -11.33
N ARG A 281 21.65 16.84 -12.38
CA ARG A 281 21.45 15.43 -12.71
C ARG A 281 22.82 14.79 -12.87
N ILE A 282 23.02 13.64 -12.22
CA ILE A 282 24.23 12.83 -12.42
C ILE A 282 24.34 12.51 -13.90
N SER A 283 25.49 12.82 -14.52
CA SER A 283 25.74 12.53 -15.92
C SER A 283 25.50 11.04 -16.19
N SER A 284 24.77 10.74 -17.25
CA SER A 284 24.96 9.48 -17.94
C SER A 284 26.28 9.60 -18.67
N ASP A 285 27.24 8.74 -18.38
CA ASP A 285 28.33 8.52 -19.35
C ASP A 285 27.64 8.16 -20.69
N ASP A 286 27.91 8.94 -21.73
CA ASP A 286 27.38 8.73 -23.09
C ASP A 286 27.88 7.42 -23.70
#